data_AF-A0A930SW89-F1
#
_entry.id   AF-A0A930SW89-F1
#
_cell.length_a   1.000
_cell.length_b   1.000
_cell.length_c   1.000
_cell.angle_alpha   90.00
_cell.angle_beta   90.00
_cell.angle_gamma   90.00
#
_symmetry.space_group_name_H-M   'P 1'
#
loop_
_entity.id
_entity.type
_entity.pdbx_description
1 polymer ?
#
loop_
_entity_poly.entity_id
_entity_poly.type
_entity_poly.pdbx_seq_one_letter_code
_entity_poly.pdbx_strand_id
1 'polypeptide(L)'
;MACAAALLLSACPASEEPTSTPSTAETQARQEPLPSAAPGQFQGLLVAAEGFQTFKACGSQKEVWVEDQTAAQALAASYAELHPMELEPVLLVARGEIKSTEGLEGFARDYEEALFVKEIQRLQSWWEDTRCFSVDFMASGSGPDWSLKVLHDGDVFFKSEESDFPYVETLAYSAPEQQGNSWRFRFRYRTPQPETLDGELIQERCSHAGKEYPYRAEIQFRGMTYSGCAEKF
;
A
#
# COMPACT_ATOMS: atom_id res chain seq x y z
N MET A 1 39.18 -50.68 -52.06
CA MET A 1 39.15 -51.91 -51.24
C MET A 1 38.13 -51.70 -50.13
N ALA A 2 37.24 -52.67 -49.99
CA ALA A 2 36.06 -52.67 -49.15
C ALA A 2 36.34 -53.15 -47.71
N CYS A 3 35.46 -52.77 -46.79
CA CYS A 3 34.96 -53.46 -45.55
C CYS A 3 34.48 -52.35 -44.60
N ALA A 4 33.18 -52.11 -44.33
CA ALA A 4 32.07 -52.94 -43.86
C ALA A 4 32.10 -53.30 -42.35
N ALA A 5 31.01 -52.89 -41.67
CA ALA A 5 30.43 -53.37 -40.39
C ALA A 5 31.18 -53.07 -39.07
N ALA A 6 30.55 -52.85 -37.91
CA ALA A 6 29.22 -53.22 -37.44
C ALA A 6 28.70 -52.29 -36.31
N LEU A 7 27.38 -52.21 -36.19
CA LEU A 7 26.63 -51.70 -35.03
C LEU A 7 26.84 -52.56 -33.78
N LEU A 8 26.84 -51.94 -32.60
CA LEU A 8 26.22 -52.52 -31.40
C LEU A 8 25.53 -51.42 -30.58
N LEU A 9 24.20 -51.51 -30.57
CA LEU A 9 23.29 -50.81 -29.66
C LEU A 9 23.49 -51.33 -28.24
N SER A 10 23.59 -50.44 -27.26
CA SER A 10 23.37 -50.79 -25.86
C SER A 10 22.41 -49.77 -25.26
N ALA A 11 21.19 -50.21 -25.01
CA ALA A 11 20.12 -49.47 -24.37
C ALA A 11 20.28 -49.60 -22.85
N CYS A 12 20.39 -48.47 -22.15
CA CYS A 12 20.24 -48.42 -20.70
C CYS A 12 18.75 -48.29 -20.34
N PRO A 13 18.20 -49.10 -19.43
CA PRO A 13 16.88 -48.86 -18.87
C PRO A 13 16.92 -47.62 -17.98
N ALA A 14 16.00 -46.69 -18.24
CA ALA A 14 15.70 -45.57 -17.35
C ALA A 14 15.04 -46.11 -16.08
N SER A 15 15.63 -45.80 -14.93
CA SER A 15 15.07 -46.07 -13.61
C SER A 15 14.27 -44.83 -13.20
N GLU A 16 12.95 -44.91 -13.27
CA GLU A 16 12.05 -43.89 -12.72
C GLU A 16 11.98 -44.06 -11.20
N GLU A 17 12.60 -43.14 -10.46
CA GLU A 17 12.37 -42.98 -9.03
C GLU A 17 11.37 -41.84 -8.77
N PRO A 18 10.52 -41.99 -7.74
CA PRO A 18 9.36 -41.13 -7.53
C PRO A 18 9.79 -39.78 -6.99
N THR A 19 9.64 -38.72 -7.79
CA THR A 19 9.76 -37.36 -7.26
C THR A 19 8.46 -37.01 -6.55
N SER A 20 8.40 -37.32 -5.26
CA SER A 20 7.41 -36.76 -4.35
C SER A 20 7.65 -35.27 -4.23
N THR A 21 6.87 -34.49 -4.98
CA THR A 21 6.76 -33.04 -4.83
C THR A 21 6.24 -32.74 -3.42
N PRO A 22 6.99 -32.03 -2.55
CA PRO A 22 6.37 -31.39 -1.41
C PRO A 22 5.48 -30.27 -1.96
N SER A 23 4.18 -30.55 -1.99
CA SER A 23 3.15 -29.53 -2.17
C SER A 23 3.17 -28.66 -0.91
N THR A 24 4.01 -27.63 -0.93
CA THR A 24 3.92 -26.50 -0.01
C THR A 24 2.61 -25.79 -0.39
N ALA A 25 1.51 -26.27 0.19
CA ALA A 25 0.30 -25.50 0.27
C ALA A 25 0.64 -24.24 1.08
N GLU A 26 0.99 -23.17 0.36
CA GLU A 26 0.95 -21.81 0.88
C GLU A 26 -0.43 -21.63 1.48
N THR A 27 -0.47 -21.71 2.80
CA THR A 27 -1.59 -21.24 3.59
C THR A 27 -1.58 -19.73 3.39
N GLN A 28 -2.18 -19.26 2.30
CA GLN A 28 -2.76 -17.93 2.24
C GLN A 28 -3.75 -17.90 3.39
N ALA A 29 -3.31 -17.39 4.52
CA ALA A 29 -4.18 -17.07 5.63
C ALA A 29 -5.23 -16.13 5.06
N ARG A 30 -6.42 -16.68 4.75
CA ARG A 30 -7.62 -15.90 4.50
C ARG A 30 -7.77 -15.02 5.73
N GLN A 31 -7.37 -13.76 5.62
CA GLN A 31 -7.59 -12.78 6.66
C GLN A 31 -9.10 -12.68 6.81
N GLU A 32 -9.61 -13.03 8.00
CA GLU A 32 -11.03 -12.94 8.28
C GLU A 32 -11.51 -11.51 8.00
N PRO A 33 -12.70 -11.35 7.36
CA PRO A 33 -13.33 -10.05 7.21
C PRO A 33 -13.38 -9.34 8.56
N LEU A 34 -13.05 -8.05 8.58
CA LEU A 34 -13.08 -7.27 9.81
C LEU A 34 -14.48 -7.38 10.45
N PRO A 35 -14.58 -7.66 11.77
CA PRO A 35 -15.86 -7.68 12.45
C PRO A 35 -16.54 -6.32 12.30
N SER A 36 -17.85 -6.33 12.06
CA SER A 36 -18.68 -5.12 12.03
C SER A 36 -18.39 -4.28 13.28
N ALA A 37 -17.88 -3.06 13.08
CA ALA A 37 -17.47 -2.18 14.18
C ALA A 37 -18.64 -1.96 15.16
N ALA A 38 -18.35 -2.02 16.46
CA ALA A 38 -19.35 -1.70 17.48
C ALA A 38 -19.82 -0.23 17.32
N PRO A 39 -21.05 0.12 17.74
CA PRO A 39 -21.49 1.52 17.69
C PRO A 39 -20.49 2.46 18.36
N GLY A 40 -20.11 3.53 17.66
CA GLY A 40 -19.11 4.51 18.13
C GLY A 40 -17.65 4.05 18.02
N GLN A 41 -17.38 2.90 17.42
CA GLN A 41 -16.04 2.46 17.05
C GLN A 41 -15.78 2.78 15.57
N PHE A 42 -14.60 3.32 15.29
CA PHE A 42 -14.15 3.72 13.96
C PHE A 42 -12.82 3.03 13.66
N GLN A 43 -12.67 2.58 12.42
CA GLN A 43 -11.42 2.06 11.88
C GLN A 43 -11.18 2.72 10.52
N GLY A 44 -9.94 3.13 10.25
CA GLY A 44 -9.62 3.88 9.04
C GLY A 44 -8.17 4.35 8.98
N LEU A 45 -7.86 5.14 7.96
CA LEU A 45 -6.56 5.82 7.85
C LEU A 45 -6.64 7.17 8.55
N LEU A 46 -5.70 7.42 9.45
CA LEU A 46 -5.38 8.74 10.01
C LEU A 46 -4.19 9.29 9.24
N VAL A 47 -4.30 10.49 8.69
CA VAL A 47 -3.17 11.27 8.15
C VAL A 47 -2.99 12.46 9.06
N ALA A 48 -1.77 12.70 9.54
CA ALA A 48 -1.49 13.82 10.43
C ALA A 48 -0.18 14.53 10.04
N ALA A 49 -0.17 15.83 10.30
CA ALA A 49 0.97 16.74 10.21
C ALA A 49 0.78 17.89 11.21
N GLU A 50 1.72 18.83 11.28
CA GLU A 50 1.59 19.96 12.20
C GLU A 50 0.32 20.78 11.89
N GLY A 51 -0.64 20.80 12.82
CA GLY A 51 -1.90 21.52 12.67
C GLY A 51 -2.87 20.95 11.63
N PHE A 52 -2.62 19.75 11.11
CA PHE A 52 -3.49 19.07 10.12
C PHE A 52 -3.70 17.62 10.52
N GLN A 53 -4.96 17.18 10.59
CA GLN A 53 -5.27 15.77 10.81
C GLN A 53 -6.62 15.39 10.20
N THR A 54 -6.62 14.32 9.42
CA THR A 54 -7.82 13.80 8.75
C THR A 54 -7.96 12.31 8.96
N PHE A 55 -9.21 11.84 8.88
CA PHE A 55 -9.54 10.44 9.00
C PHE A 55 -10.42 9.99 7.84
N LYS A 56 -10.05 8.88 7.21
CA LYS A 56 -10.87 8.19 6.20
C LYS A 56 -11.26 6.83 6.77
N ALA A 57 -12.56 6.63 7.05
CA ALA A 57 -13.06 5.36 7.57
C ALA A 57 -12.92 4.23 6.53
N CYS A 58 -12.76 2.98 6.98
CA CYS A 58 -12.76 1.81 6.09
C CYS A 58 -14.01 1.80 5.20
N GLY A 59 -13.84 1.57 3.91
CA GLY A 59 -14.93 1.54 2.93
C GLY A 59 -15.63 2.88 2.67
N SER A 60 -15.21 3.97 3.30
CA SER A 60 -15.71 5.32 3.03
C SER A 60 -14.82 6.01 2.00
N GLN A 61 -15.42 6.81 1.11
CA GLN A 61 -14.70 7.79 0.30
C GLN A 61 -14.61 9.16 0.96
N LYS A 62 -15.39 9.39 2.02
CA LYS A 62 -15.42 10.64 2.76
C LYS A 62 -14.25 10.69 3.74
N GLU A 63 -13.44 11.73 3.61
CA GLU A 63 -12.47 12.16 4.60
C GLU A 63 -13.14 13.15 5.55
N VAL A 64 -12.85 13.02 6.84
CA VAL A 64 -13.34 13.93 7.90
C VAL A 64 -12.17 14.53 8.65
N TRP A 65 -12.39 15.67 9.28
CA TRP A 65 -11.42 16.25 10.21
C TRP A 65 -11.29 15.37 11.46
N VAL A 66 -10.19 15.47 12.19
CA VAL A 66 -10.00 14.77 13.47
C VAL A 66 -9.88 15.79 14.60
N GLU A 67 -10.60 15.56 15.68
CA GLU A 67 -10.48 16.31 16.93
C GLU A 67 -10.07 15.36 18.05
N ASP A 68 -8.94 15.63 18.70
CA ASP A 68 -8.44 14.81 19.79
C ASP A 68 -9.11 15.20 21.11
N GLN A 69 -9.99 14.32 21.60
CA GLN A 69 -10.64 14.40 22.91
C GLN A 69 -10.21 13.26 23.85
N THR A 70 -9.09 12.60 23.55
CA THR A 70 -8.53 11.57 24.42
C THR A 70 -8.01 12.19 25.72
N ALA A 71 -7.84 11.35 26.74
CA ALA A 71 -7.22 11.78 27.98
C ALA A 71 -5.80 12.31 27.69
N ALA A 72 -5.52 13.55 28.11
CA ALA A 72 -4.24 14.22 27.90
C ALA A 72 -3.82 14.46 26.43
N GLN A 73 -4.77 14.47 25.48
CA GLN A 73 -4.47 14.68 24.04
C GLN A 73 -3.41 13.68 23.52
N ALA A 74 -3.64 12.41 23.82
CA ALA A 74 -2.71 11.33 23.57
C ALA A 74 -2.54 11.00 22.08
N LEU A 75 -3.42 11.46 21.18
CA LEU A 75 -3.36 11.05 19.77
C LEU A 75 -2.07 11.50 19.08
N ALA A 76 -1.68 12.76 19.28
CA ALA A 76 -0.46 13.30 18.70
C ALA A 76 0.78 12.55 19.24
N ALA A 77 0.82 12.26 20.54
CA ALA A 77 1.90 11.52 21.17
C ALA A 77 1.98 10.07 20.64
N SER A 78 0.85 9.35 20.58
CA SER A 78 0.80 7.99 20.03
C SER A 78 1.16 7.94 18.55
N TYR A 79 0.79 8.96 17.76
CA TYR A 79 1.20 9.07 16.37
C TYR A 79 2.71 9.27 16.23
N ALA A 80 3.29 10.15 17.05
CA ALA A 80 4.74 10.39 17.04
C ALA A 80 5.57 9.15 17.45
N GLU A 81 5.06 8.29 18.34
CA GLU A 81 5.72 7.03 18.74
C GLU A 81 5.89 6.04 17.57
N LEU A 82 5.09 6.15 16.51
CA LEU A 82 5.23 5.32 15.31
C LEU A 82 6.34 5.82 14.38
N HIS A 83 6.90 7.01 14.64
CA HIS A 83 7.85 7.69 13.76
C HIS A 83 7.42 7.72 12.27
N PRO A 84 6.16 8.05 11.95
CA PRO A 84 5.72 8.17 10.56
C PRO A 84 6.39 9.40 9.93
N MET A 85 6.58 9.37 8.61
CA MET A 85 6.87 10.59 7.88
C MET A 85 5.67 11.54 7.92
N GLU A 86 5.91 12.84 7.75
CA GLU A 86 4.83 13.81 7.67
C GLU A 86 3.85 13.42 6.55
N LEU A 87 2.54 13.46 6.85
CA LEU A 87 1.46 13.01 5.97
C LEU A 87 1.46 11.50 5.63
N GLU A 88 2.31 10.68 6.26
CA GLU A 88 2.23 9.22 6.13
C GLU A 88 0.96 8.72 6.83
N PRO A 89 0.04 8.05 6.13
CA PRO A 89 -1.16 7.52 6.76
C PRO A 89 -0.79 6.43 7.77
N VAL A 90 -1.58 6.29 8.83
CA VAL A 90 -1.49 5.19 9.78
C VAL A 90 -2.88 4.58 9.97
N LEU A 91 -2.94 3.30 10.33
CA LEU A 91 -4.21 2.68 10.67
C LEU A 91 -4.61 3.09 12.09
N LEU A 92 -5.74 3.78 12.21
CA LEU A 92 -6.38 4.10 13.48
C LEU A 92 -7.57 3.20 13.73
N VAL A 93 -7.65 2.61 14.91
CA VAL A 93 -8.88 2.07 15.50
C VAL A 93 -9.16 2.86 16.77
N ALA A 94 -10.32 3.51 16.83
CA ALA A 94 -10.67 4.40 17.90
C ALA A 94 -12.15 4.30 18.28
N ARG A 95 -12.49 4.79 19.47
CA ARG A 95 -13.86 5.14 19.82
C ARG A 95 -14.03 6.65 19.82
N GLY A 96 -15.19 7.09 19.37
CA GLY A 96 -15.49 8.50 19.24
C GLY A 96 -16.90 8.75 18.74
N GLU A 97 -17.08 9.91 18.14
CA GLU A 97 -18.32 10.32 17.50
C GLU A 97 -18.03 11.24 16.32
N ILE A 98 -18.82 11.13 15.25
CA ILE A 98 -18.78 12.07 14.13
C ILE A 98 -19.81 13.17 14.41
N LYS A 99 -19.38 14.43 14.32
CA LYS A 99 -20.25 15.61 14.43
C LYS A 99 -19.87 16.65 13.39
N SER A 100 -20.75 17.63 13.22
CA SER A 100 -20.46 18.83 12.42
C SER A 100 -19.21 19.56 12.92
N THR A 101 -18.45 20.12 11.98
CA THR A 101 -17.31 21.05 12.23
C THR A 101 -17.77 22.48 12.47
N GLU A 102 -19.08 22.75 12.48
CA GLU A 102 -19.60 24.09 12.74
C GLU A 102 -19.07 24.65 14.07
N GLY A 103 -18.41 25.82 13.99
CA GLY A 103 -17.79 26.48 15.13
C GLY A 103 -16.34 26.07 15.39
N LEU A 104 -15.76 25.14 14.64
CA LEU A 104 -14.31 24.89 14.64
C LEU A 104 -13.57 25.94 13.80
N GLU A 105 -12.32 26.19 14.17
CA GLU A 105 -11.44 27.17 13.51
C GLU A 105 -10.35 26.50 12.66
N GLY A 106 -9.58 27.29 11.90
CA GLY A 106 -8.46 26.78 11.09
C GLY A 106 -8.90 25.88 9.94
N PHE A 107 -8.12 24.85 9.62
CA PHE A 107 -8.38 23.91 8.52
C PHE A 107 -9.63 23.05 8.76
N ALA A 108 -10.06 22.88 10.01
CA ALA A 108 -11.24 22.09 10.36
C ALA A 108 -12.52 22.58 9.65
N ARG A 109 -12.61 23.90 9.38
CA ARG A 109 -13.78 24.52 8.73
C ARG A 109 -13.97 24.10 7.27
N ASP A 110 -12.91 23.58 6.64
CA ASP A 110 -12.95 23.16 5.24
C ASP A 110 -13.55 21.75 5.09
N TYR A 111 -13.85 21.09 6.23
CA TYR A 111 -14.55 19.81 6.31
C TYR A 111 -15.96 20.03 6.84
N GLU A 112 -16.92 19.19 6.43
CA GLU A 112 -18.31 19.24 6.95
C GLU A 112 -18.44 18.57 8.33
N GLU A 113 -17.62 17.56 8.58
CA GLU A 113 -17.71 16.68 9.74
C GLU A 113 -16.32 16.40 10.31
N ALA A 114 -16.27 16.17 11.63
CA ALA A 114 -15.08 15.78 12.35
C ALA A 114 -15.35 14.52 13.19
N LEU A 115 -14.36 13.63 13.24
CA LEU A 115 -14.28 12.54 14.20
C LEU A 115 -13.67 13.07 15.51
N PHE A 116 -14.47 13.09 16.57
CA PHE A 116 -14.03 13.42 17.92
C PHE A 116 -13.55 12.14 18.61
N VAL A 117 -12.23 11.94 18.63
CA VAL A 117 -11.58 10.73 19.16
C VAL A 117 -11.55 10.79 20.68
N LYS A 118 -12.19 9.84 21.35
CA LYS A 118 -12.25 9.75 22.83
C LYS A 118 -11.31 8.71 23.40
N GLU A 119 -11.05 7.65 22.64
CA GLU A 119 -10.20 6.53 23.05
C GLU A 119 -9.49 5.95 21.83
N ILE A 120 -8.17 5.82 21.91
CA ILE A 120 -7.36 5.13 20.90
C ILE A 120 -7.27 3.67 21.31
N GLN A 121 -7.81 2.79 20.48
CA GLN A 121 -7.75 1.34 20.72
C GLN A 121 -6.53 0.72 20.05
N ARG A 122 -6.14 1.24 18.89
CA ARG A 122 -4.97 0.80 18.14
C ARG A 122 -4.49 1.90 17.20
N LEU A 123 -3.18 2.05 17.13
CA LEU A 123 -2.49 2.84 16.12
C LEU A 123 -1.30 2.02 15.61
N GLN A 124 -1.15 1.89 14.30
CA GLN A 124 -0.06 1.11 13.70
C GLN A 124 0.21 1.55 12.25
N SER A 125 1.35 1.15 11.70
CA SER A 125 1.62 1.31 10.27
C SER A 125 0.49 0.67 9.45
N TRP A 126 -0.03 1.43 8.48
CA TRP A 126 -1.07 0.97 7.57
C TRP A 126 -0.53 0.08 6.45
N TRP A 127 0.79 0.03 6.25
CA TRP A 127 1.41 -0.68 5.12
C TRP A 127 1.04 -2.17 5.13
N GLU A 128 1.05 -2.77 6.32
CA GLU A 128 0.82 -4.19 6.56
C GLU A 128 -0.66 -4.60 6.59
N ASP A 129 -1.60 -3.63 6.71
CA ASP A 129 -3.04 -3.93 6.77
C ASP A 129 -3.71 -3.60 5.43
N THR A 130 -4.28 -4.62 4.79
CA THR A 130 -5.05 -4.53 3.55
C THR A 130 -6.53 -4.83 3.75
N ARG A 131 -6.98 -5.04 5.00
CA ARG A 131 -8.36 -5.44 5.29
C ARG A 131 -9.35 -4.29 5.23
N CYS A 132 -8.87 -3.08 5.51
CA CYS A 132 -9.69 -1.88 5.64
C CYS A 132 -9.99 -1.21 4.29
N PHE A 133 -9.06 -1.33 3.34
CA PHE A 133 -9.17 -0.78 1.99
C PHE A 133 -8.68 -1.80 0.98
N SER A 134 -9.48 -2.01 -0.07
CA SER A 134 -9.07 -2.83 -1.21
C SER A 134 -7.84 -2.21 -1.87
N VAL A 135 -6.81 -3.03 -2.03
CA VAL A 135 -5.54 -2.65 -2.65
C VAL A 135 -5.53 -3.19 -4.07
N ASP A 136 -5.21 -2.35 -5.06
CA ASP A 136 -5.00 -2.83 -6.43
C ASP A 136 -3.60 -3.41 -6.59
N PHE A 137 -2.60 -2.67 -6.13
CA PHE A 137 -1.23 -3.15 -6.07
C PHE A 137 -0.38 -2.38 -5.05
N MET A 138 0.71 -3.02 -4.65
CA MET A 138 1.77 -2.45 -3.85
C MET A 138 3.09 -2.63 -4.59
N ALA A 139 3.95 -1.63 -4.52
CA ALA A 139 5.30 -1.69 -5.06
C ALA A 139 6.30 -1.07 -4.09
N SER A 140 7.52 -1.58 -4.09
CA SER A 140 8.63 -1.01 -3.32
C SER A 140 9.96 -1.34 -3.99
N GLY A 141 10.98 -0.54 -3.70
CA GLY A 141 12.31 -0.76 -4.22
C GLY A 141 13.38 -0.04 -3.41
N SER A 142 14.63 -0.32 -3.78
CA SER A 142 15.82 0.22 -3.14
C SER A 142 16.64 1.01 -4.15
N GLY A 143 17.08 2.21 -3.78
CA GLY A 143 17.89 3.13 -4.59
C GLY A 143 17.12 4.20 -5.38
N PRO A 144 16.53 5.23 -4.74
CA PRO A 144 16.39 5.43 -3.28
C PRO A 144 15.36 4.48 -2.66
N ASP A 145 15.24 4.39 -1.34
CA ASP A 145 14.18 3.58 -0.74
C ASP A 145 12.82 4.25 -1.00
N TRP A 146 11.87 3.48 -1.51
CA TRP A 146 10.56 4.01 -1.91
C TRP A 146 9.48 2.95 -1.78
N SER A 147 8.24 3.41 -1.64
CA SER A 147 7.07 2.56 -1.62
C SER A 147 5.86 3.24 -2.25
N LEU A 148 5.03 2.45 -2.92
CA LEU A 148 3.78 2.86 -3.55
C LEU A 148 2.67 1.89 -3.15
N LYS A 149 1.57 2.38 -2.59
CA LYS A 149 0.38 1.56 -2.34
C LYS A 149 -0.83 2.24 -2.94
N VAL A 150 -1.49 1.51 -3.84
CA VAL A 150 -2.61 1.98 -4.64
C VAL A 150 -3.89 1.33 -4.13
N LEU A 151 -4.78 2.13 -3.56
CA LEU A 151 -6.08 1.66 -3.12
C LEU A 151 -7.06 1.70 -4.30
N HIS A 152 -7.82 0.63 -4.51
CA HIS A 152 -8.83 0.50 -5.56
C HIS A 152 -9.83 1.67 -5.52
N ASP A 153 -10.21 2.04 -4.30
CA ASP A 153 -11.21 3.06 -4.04
C ASP A 153 -10.54 4.37 -3.58
N GLY A 154 -9.57 4.88 -4.34
CA GLY A 154 -9.38 6.33 -4.44
C GLY A 154 -8.03 6.93 -4.08
N ASP A 155 -7.30 6.41 -3.10
CA ASP A 155 -6.03 6.99 -2.65
C ASP A 155 -4.82 6.21 -3.16
N VAL A 156 -3.84 6.97 -3.65
CA VAL A 156 -2.52 6.47 -4.00
C VAL A 156 -1.54 7.13 -3.05
N PHE A 157 -0.78 6.32 -2.32
CA PHE A 157 0.24 6.81 -1.41
C PHE A 157 1.62 6.43 -1.94
N PHE A 158 2.40 7.45 -2.28
CA PHE A 158 3.79 7.29 -2.70
C PHE A 158 4.71 7.88 -1.64
N LYS A 159 5.66 7.09 -1.16
CA LYS A 159 6.68 7.50 -0.19
C LYS A 159 8.04 7.32 -0.82
N SER A 160 8.90 8.32 -0.65
CA SER A 160 10.30 8.24 -1.05
C SER A 160 11.19 8.80 0.04
N GLU A 161 12.21 8.03 0.38
CA GLU A 161 13.31 8.44 1.27
C GLU A 161 14.47 9.05 0.48
N GLU A 162 14.16 9.67 -0.66
CA GLU A 162 15.15 10.36 -1.48
C GLU A 162 15.65 11.63 -0.79
N SER A 163 16.97 11.83 -0.83
CA SER A 163 17.68 13.05 -0.40
C SER A 163 17.59 13.36 1.11
N ASP A 164 18.04 14.55 1.50
CA ASP A 164 17.94 15.04 2.88
C ASP A 164 16.49 15.33 3.32
N PHE A 165 15.53 15.29 2.38
CA PHE A 165 14.12 15.63 2.60
C PHE A 165 13.19 14.52 2.07
N PRO A 166 12.98 13.46 2.86
CA PRO A 166 12.07 12.39 2.48
C PRO A 166 10.62 12.93 2.42
N TYR A 167 9.78 12.41 1.52
CA TYR A 167 8.41 12.90 1.33
C TYR A 167 7.37 11.80 1.15
N VAL A 168 6.12 12.13 1.46
CA VAL A 168 4.92 11.33 1.16
C VAL A 168 3.96 12.15 0.31
N GLU A 169 3.44 11.53 -0.75
CA GLU A 169 2.50 12.15 -1.68
C GLU A 169 1.20 11.34 -1.71
N THR A 170 0.06 12.03 -1.57
CA THR A 170 -1.27 11.47 -1.73
C THR A 170 -1.84 11.91 -3.08
N LEU A 171 -1.99 10.96 -3.99
CA LEU A 171 -2.45 11.19 -5.36
C LEU A 171 -3.87 10.65 -5.56
N ALA A 172 -4.55 11.18 -6.56
CA ALA A 172 -5.83 10.69 -7.02
C ALA A 172 -5.63 9.39 -7.81
N TYR A 173 -6.42 8.38 -7.45
CA TYR A 173 -6.49 7.13 -8.17
C TYR A 173 -6.98 7.31 -9.61
N SER A 174 -6.38 6.52 -10.51
CA SER A 174 -6.84 6.29 -11.87
C SER A 174 -6.61 4.83 -12.21
N ALA A 175 -7.61 4.15 -12.77
CA ALA A 175 -7.47 2.73 -13.10
C ALA A 175 -6.30 2.49 -14.07
N PRO A 176 -5.45 1.47 -13.82
CA PRO A 176 -4.37 1.13 -14.72
C PRO A 176 -4.89 0.53 -16.03
N GLU A 177 -4.17 0.78 -17.12
CA GLU A 177 -4.45 0.22 -18.45
C GLU A 177 -3.55 -0.97 -18.73
N GLN A 178 -4.15 -2.11 -19.10
CA GLN A 178 -3.37 -3.28 -19.50
C GLN A 178 -2.82 -3.12 -20.92
N GLN A 179 -1.51 -3.32 -21.10
CA GLN A 179 -0.82 -3.29 -22.39
C GLN A 179 0.06 -4.53 -22.53
N GLY A 180 -0.47 -5.58 -23.16
CA GLY A 180 0.26 -6.86 -23.30
C GLY A 180 0.52 -7.51 -21.93
N ASN A 181 1.79 -7.65 -21.56
CA ASN A 181 2.22 -8.22 -20.28
C ASN A 181 2.51 -7.15 -19.21
N SER A 182 2.10 -5.91 -19.42
CA SER A 182 2.27 -4.84 -18.44
C SER A 182 0.97 -4.10 -18.12
N TRP A 183 0.97 -3.39 -17.00
CA TRP A 183 -0.07 -2.48 -16.56
C TRP A 183 0.52 -1.08 -16.43
N ARG A 184 -0.02 -0.11 -17.16
CA ARG A 184 0.43 1.29 -17.11
C ARG A 184 -0.53 2.14 -16.31
N PHE A 185 0.01 3.08 -15.54
CA PHE A 185 -0.79 4.00 -14.73
C PHE A 185 -0.20 5.41 -14.76
N ARG A 186 -1.08 6.39 -14.54
CA ARG A 186 -0.73 7.80 -14.43
C ARG A 186 -1.58 8.45 -13.34
N PHE A 187 -0.99 8.64 -12.18
CA PHE A 187 -1.65 9.31 -11.07
C PHE A 187 -1.37 10.81 -11.09
N ARG A 188 -2.35 11.58 -10.64
CA ARG A 188 -2.30 13.04 -10.56
C ARG A 188 -2.56 13.48 -9.15
N TYR A 189 -2.14 14.68 -8.81
CA TYR A 189 -2.57 15.33 -7.58
C TYR A 189 -4.08 15.54 -7.55
N ARG A 190 -4.64 15.52 -6.33
CA ARG A 190 -6.04 15.93 -6.09
C ARG A 190 -6.22 17.44 -6.31
N THR A 191 -5.16 18.21 -6.14
CA THR A 191 -5.07 19.63 -6.43
C THR A 191 -4.53 19.85 -7.85
N PRO A 192 -4.76 21.02 -8.47
CA PRO A 192 -4.32 21.30 -9.84
C PRO A 192 -2.79 21.56 -9.89
N GLN A 193 -2.01 20.51 -9.72
CA GLN A 193 -0.56 20.50 -9.91
C GLN A 193 -0.23 19.80 -11.25
N PRO A 194 0.74 20.33 -12.02
CA PRO A 194 1.08 19.77 -13.33
C PRO A 194 1.82 18.43 -13.26
N GLU A 195 2.44 18.11 -12.12
CA GLU A 195 3.22 16.90 -11.93
C GLU A 195 2.35 15.64 -11.90
N THR A 196 2.90 14.55 -12.44
CA THR A 196 2.27 13.23 -12.46
C THR A 196 3.24 12.18 -11.95
N LEU A 197 2.67 11.12 -11.37
CA LEU A 197 3.38 9.87 -11.12
C LEU A 197 2.95 8.88 -12.20
N ASP A 198 3.87 8.63 -13.11
CA ASP A 198 3.71 7.67 -14.20
C ASP A 198 4.38 6.36 -13.81
N GLY A 199 3.83 5.22 -14.21
CA GLY A 199 4.51 3.97 -13.97
C GLY A 199 3.97 2.78 -14.74
N GLU A 200 4.71 1.69 -14.63
CA GLU A 200 4.46 0.44 -15.31
C GLU A 200 4.75 -0.74 -14.37
N LEU A 201 3.81 -1.68 -14.29
CA LEU A 201 4.00 -3.00 -13.68
C LEU A 201 4.19 -4.02 -14.80
N ILE A 202 5.37 -4.61 -14.88
CA ILE A 202 5.72 -5.59 -15.91
C ILE A 202 5.60 -6.99 -15.28
N GLN A 203 4.90 -7.90 -15.95
CA GLN A 203 4.76 -9.30 -15.49
C GLN A 203 6.08 -10.06 -15.69
N GLU A 204 7.01 -9.79 -14.78
CA GLU A 204 8.36 -10.31 -14.73
C GLU A 204 8.72 -10.49 -13.25
N ARG A 205 9.20 -11.69 -12.88
CA ARG A 205 9.54 -11.97 -11.49
C ARG A 205 10.74 -11.13 -11.05
N CYS A 206 10.71 -10.66 -9.81
CA CYS A 206 11.83 -9.98 -9.20
C CYS A 206 11.90 -10.25 -7.69
N SER A 207 13.04 -9.93 -7.09
CA SER A 207 13.32 -10.14 -5.68
C SER A 207 13.64 -8.82 -5.01
N HIS A 208 13.01 -8.54 -3.87
CA HIS A 208 13.28 -7.36 -3.06
C HIS A 208 13.15 -7.69 -1.58
N ALA A 209 14.10 -7.24 -0.77
CA ALA A 209 14.17 -7.53 0.67
C ALA A 209 14.04 -9.04 1.02
N GLY A 210 14.50 -9.93 0.14
CA GLY A 210 14.44 -11.39 0.33
C GLY A 210 13.07 -12.03 0.07
N LYS A 211 12.08 -11.28 -0.43
CA LYS A 211 10.79 -11.79 -0.92
C LYS A 211 10.76 -11.77 -2.44
N GLU A 212 10.19 -12.81 -3.03
CA GLU A 212 9.91 -12.89 -4.47
C GLU A 212 8.56 -12.26 -4.81
N TYR A 213 8.51 -11.55 -5.92
CA TYR A 213 7.34 -10.84 -6.40
C TYR A 213 7.04 -11.21 -7.86
N PRO A 214 5.75 -11.24 -8.26
CA PRO A 214 5.38 -11.61 -9.62
C PRO A 214 5.56 -10.50 -10.66
N TYR A 215 5.76 -9.24 -10.22
CA TYR A 215 5.90 -8.09 -11.11
C TYR A 215 7.12 -7.25 -10.76
N ARG A 216 7.77 -6.73 -11.80
CA ARG A 216 8.75 -5.64 -11.73
C ARG A 216 8.01 -4.31 -11.88
N ALA A 217 8.38 -3.31 -11.09
CA ALA A 217 7.80 -1.98 -11.14
C ALA A 217 8.83 -0.95 -11.61
N GLU A 218 8.41 -0.07 -12.51
CA GLU A 218 9.13 1.13 -12.89
C GLU A 218 8.22 2.34 -12.72
N ILE A 219 8.62 3.32 -11.92
CA ILE A 219 7.88 4.54 -11.64
C ILE A 219 8.73 5.73 -12.05
N GLN A 220 8.12 6.72 -12.69
CA GLN A 220 8.71 8.01 -13.00
C GLN A 220 7.98 9.10 -12.23
N PHE A 221 8.72 9.85 -11.43
CA PHE A 221 8.17 10.95 -10.64
C PHE A 221 9.21 12.04 -10.45
N ARG A 222 8.82 13.30 -10.70
CA ARG A 222 9.71 14.49 -10.59
C ARG A 222 11.06 14.36 -11.32
N GLY A 223 11.07 13.67 -12.46
CA GLY A 223 12.27 13.45 -13.27
C GLY A 223 13.18 12.32 -12.79
N MET A 224 12.78 11.62 -11.73
CA MET A 224 13.47 10.44 -11.20
C MET A 224 12.77 9.16 -11.63
N THR A 225 13.56 8.10 -11.76
CA THR A 225 13.06 6.75 -12.04
C THR A 225 13.30 5.86 -10.84
N TYR A 226 12.22 5.29 -10.31
CA TYR A 226 12.24 4.32 -9.21
C TYR A 226 12.00 2.93 -9.78
N SER A 227 12.92 2.02 -9.52
CA SER A 227 12.80 0.62 -9.92
C SER A 227 12.60 -0.26 -8.69
N GLY A 228 11.76 -1.28 -8.82
CA GLY A 228 11.44 -2.14 -7.69
C GLY A 228 10.58 -3.34 -8.08
N CYS A 229 9.94 -3.90 -7.07
CA CYS A 229 9.09 -5.08 -7.16
C CYS A 229 7.67 -4.77 -6.73
N ALA A 230 6.71 -5.50 -7.29
CA ALA A 230 5.30 -5.27 -7.01
C ALA A 230 4.48 -6.55 -6.84
N GLU A 231 3.44 -6.41 -6.02
CA GLU A 231 2.38 -7.39 -5.82
C GLU A 231 1.06 -6.75 -6.24
N LYS A 232 0.32 -7.41 -7.13
CA LYS A 232 -1.01 -6.99 -7.58
C LYS A 232 -2.06 -7.93 -6.99
N PHE A 233 -3.14 -7.38 -6.45
CA PHE A 233 -4.24 -8.13 -5.85
C PHE A 233 -5.46 -8.21 -6.77
#